data_AF-A0A4V4HE44-F1
#
_entry.id   AF-A0A4V4HE44-F1
#
_cell.length_a   1.000
_cell.length_b   1.000
_cell.length_c   1.000
_cell.angle_alpha   90.00
_cell.angle_beta   90.00
_cell.angle_gamma   90.00
#
_symmetry.space_group_name_H-M   'P 1'
#
loop_
_entity.id
_entity.type
_entity.pdbx_description
1 polymer ?
#
loop_
_entity_poly.entity_id
_entity_poly.type
_entity_poly.pdbx_seq_one_letter_code
_entity_poly.pdbx_strand_id
1 'polypeptide(L)'
;MSSLPSTRPFVYGPTGIRPLYERITVLEKPWAKPVIRELMKKNRRVSRAREEIVRCNVELRRLHTHITDEDRHFSKVLDQVQTQPIYGPVQEYVQRRRRINRYLLERIKETYDLKDFTGISKPGLRRMSTAVSARPSDSDTTPSHSEPVHSPNHMPSHMERNEITDPPCDDKNRLSDYSDSDDDDLQDNDVLNEGVSSVVDFISNLSVHG
;
A
#
# COMPACT_ATOMS: atom_id res chain seq x y z
N MET A 1 57.40 50.86 31.30
CA MET A 1 57.98 49.82 32.16
C MET A 1 57.05 48.62 32.10
N SER A 2 57.37 47.72 31.18
CA SER A 2 56.49 46.64 30.72
C SER A 2 56.74 45.39 31.56
N SER A 3 55.74 44.95 32.31
CA SER A 3 55.81 43.74 33.14
C SER A 3 55.54 42.52 32.26
N LEU A 4 56.56 41.68 32.05
CA LEU A 4 56.43 40.39 31.36
C LEU A 4 55.92 39.34 32.35
N PRO A 5 54.88 38.54 32.03
CA PRO A 5 54.47 37.43 32.87
C PRO A 5 55.46 36.26 32.74
N SER A 6 55.83 35.76 33.91
CA SER A 6 56.66 34.60 34.19
C SER A 6 56.23 33.35 33.41
N THR A 7 57.09 32.90 32.50
CA THR A 7 57.04 31.59 31.85
C THR A 7 57.16 30.48 32.89
N ARG A 8 56.05 29.82 33.22
CA ARG A 8 56.09 28.55 33.97
C ARG A 8 56.60 27.45 33.04
N PRO A 9 57.57 26.62 33.44
CA PRO A 9 57.96 25.46 32.67
C PRO A 9 56.81 24.44 32.67
N PHE A 10 56.40 24.05 31.46
CA PHE A 10 55.44 22.97 31.23
C PHE A 10 56.12 21.66 31.61
N VAL A 11 55.78 21.13 32.79
CA VAL A 11 56.27 19.84 33.27
C VAL A 11 55.63 18.75 32.40
N TYR A 12 56.38 18.21 31.44
CA TYR A 12 56.04 16.94 30.80
C TYR A 12 56.27 15.82 31.83
N GLY A 13 55.20 15.41 32.51
CA GLY A 13 55.18 14.17 33.29
C GLY A 13 55.23 12.96 32.35
N PRO A 14 56.16 12.00 32.54
CA PRO A 14 56.27 10.82 31.71
C PRO A 14 55.59 9.62 32.39
N THR A 15 54.29 9.47 32.19
CA THR A 15 53.51 8.20 32.28
C THR A 15 52.10 8.59 31.81
N GLY A 16 51.65 8.19 30.63
CA GLY A 16 51.47 6.79 30.29
C GLY A 16 50.01 6.45 30.55
N ILE A 17 49.31 6.07 29.47
CA ILE A 17 47.92 5.63 29.43
C ILE A 17 46.89 6.79 29.41
N ARG A 18 46.66 7.30 28.19
CA ARG A 18 45.32 7.81 27.85
C ARG A 18 44.34 6.68 28.15
N PRO A 19 43.18 6.94 28.80
CA PRO A 19 42.17 5.90 28.95
C PRO A 19 41.86 5.37 27.55
N LEU A 20 42.05 4.08 27.35
CA LEU A 20 41.46 3.37 26.23
C LEU A 20 39.96 3.49 26.46
N TYR A 21 39.38 4.61 26.01
CA TYR A 21 37.94 4.74 25.91
C TYR A 21 37.50 3.55 25.10
N GLU A 22 36.70 2.73 25.77
CA GLU A 22 36.33 1.40 25.36
C GLU A 22 35.99 1.42 23.88
N ARG A 23 36.71 0.63 23.09
CA ARG A 23 36.07 0.04 21.92
C ARG A 23 34.97 -0.83 22.50
N ILE A 24 33.81 -0.24 22.82
CA ILE A 24 32.60 -0.99 23.11
C ILE A 24 32.40 -1.81 21.86
N THR A 25 32.80 -3.08 21.93
CA THR A 25 32.80 -3.91 20.74
C THR A 25 31.34 -4.02 20.35
N VAL A 26 31.04 -3.79 19.07
CA VAL A 26 29.65 -3.82 18.58
C VAL A 26 28.95 -5.13 18.99
N LEU A 27 29.73 -6.20 19.17
CA LEU A 27 29.36 -7.53 19.62
C LEU A 27 28.88 -7.61 21.08
N GLU A 28 29.31 -6.71 21.97
CA GLU A 28 28.89 -6.69 23.38
C GLU A 28 27.49 -6.08 23.56
N LYS A 29 27.00 -5.33 22.57
CA LYS A 29 25.68 -4.73 22.65
C LYS A 29 24.59 -5.81 22.65
N PRO A 30 23.52 -5.69 23.46
CA PRO A 30 22.47 -6.70 23.54
C PRO A 30 21.88 -7.08 22.17
N TRP A 31 21.67 -6.10 21.29
CA TRP A 31 21.16 -6.33 19.93
C TRP A 31 22.13 -7.07 19.00
N ALA A 32 23.41 -7.23 19.37
CA ALA A 32 24.37 -8.03 18.59
C ALA A 32 24.35 -9.51 18.99
N LYS A 33 23.80 -9.86 20.17
CA LYS A 33 23.62 -11.25 20.58
C LYS A 33 22.68 -11.97 19.58
N PRO A 34 23.06 -13.12 19.01
CA PRO A 34 22.28 -13.82 17.99
C PRO A 34 20.82 -14.06 18.42
N VAL A 35 20.61 -14.54 19.65
CA VAL A 35 19.27 -14.80 20.22
C VAL A 35 18.39 -13.54 20.20
N ILE A 36 18.96 -12.39 20.55
CA ILE A 36 18.23 -11.12 20.56
C ILE A 36 17.91 -10.67 19.13
N ARG A 37 18.84 -10.84 18.17
CA ARG A 37 18.57 -10.55 16.75
C ARG A 37 17.43 -11.41 16.21
N GLU A 38 17.44 -12.70 16.49
CA GLU A 38 16.37 -13.61 16.06
C GLU A 38 15.02 -13.25 16.68
N LEU A 39 15.00 -12.92 17.97
CA LEU A 39 13.78 -12.43 18.62
C LEU A 39 13.29 -11.12 18.00
N MET A 40 14.20 -10.18 17.70
CA MET A 40 13.86 -8.92 17.02
C MET A 40 13.30 -9.16 15.62
N LYS A 41 13.87 -10.09 14.84
CA LYS A 41 13.36 -10.50 13.52
C LYS A 41 11.94 -11.06 13.65
N LYS A 42 11.72 -12.02 14.56
CA LYS A 42 10.40 -12.62 14.82
C LYS A 42 9.37 -11.57 15.24
N ASN A 43 9.72 -10.70 16.18
CA ASN A 43 8.84 -9.62 16.62
C ASN A 43 8.46 -8.68 15.47
N ARG A 44 9.40 -8.31 14.60
CA ARG A 44 9.12 -7.50 13.41
C ARG A 44 8.18 -8.21 12.44
N ARG A 45 8.37 -9.52 12.19
CA ARG A 45 7.47 -10.31 11.34
C ARG A 45 6.04 -10.31 11.90
N VAL A 46 5.89 -10.51 13.21
CA VAL A 46 4.57 -10.47 13.88
C VAL A 46 3.93 -9.09 13.77
N SER A 47 4.69 -8.01 14.01
CA SER A 47 4.17 -6.64 13.85
C SER A 47 3.72 -6.36 12.42
N ARG A 48 4.51 -6.75 11.41
CA ARG A 48 4.15 -6.63 10.00
C ARG A 48 2.92 -7.45 9.63
N ALA A 49 2.80 -8.68 10.14
CA ALA A 49 1.64 -9.51 9.90
C ALA A 49 0.35 -8.84 10.42
N ARG A 50 0.41 -8.21 11.59
CA ARG A 50 -0.74 -7.46 12.14
C ARG A 50 -1.12 -6.25 11.29
N GLU A 51 -0.14 -5.51 10.80
CA GLU A 51 -0.36 -4.40 9.85
C GLU A 51 -1.04 -4.90 8.56
N GLU A 52 -0.55 -6.02 8.03
CA GLU A 52 -1.06 -6.58 6.78
C GLU A 52 -2.49 -7.11 6.90
N ILE A 53 -2.87 -7.68 8.05
CA ILE A 53 -4.27 -8.06 8.32
C ILE A 53 -5.19 -6.83 8.19
N VAL A 54 -4.80 -5.69 8.77
CA VAL A 54 -5.59 -4.45 8.68
C VAL A 54 -5.68 -3.96 7.23
N ARG A 55 -4.56 -4.00 6.50
CA ARG A 55 -4.54 -3.62 5.08
C ARG A 55 -5.43 -4.54 4.23
N CYS A 56 -5.33 -5.84 4.45
CA CYS A 56 -6.12 -6.85 3.75
C CYS A 56 -7.63 -6.62 3.97
N ASN A 57 -8.07 -6.30 5.19
CA ASN A 57 -9.47 -5.95 5.46
C ASN A 57 -9.98 -4.77 4.62
N VAL A 58 -9.14 -3.75 4.41
CA VAL A 58 -9.49 -2.58 3.58
C VAL A 58 -9.58 -2.97 2.11
N GLU A 59 -8.61 -3.72 1.61
CA GLU A 59 -8.59 -4.17 0.21
C GLU A 59 -9.73 -5.14 -0.10
N LEU A 60 -10.07 -6.03 0.82
CA LEU A 60 -11.22 -6.95 0.70
C LEU A 60 -12.53 -6.16 0.55
N ARG A 61 -12.71 -5.11 1.36
CA ARG A 61 -13.87 -4.22 1.25
C ARG A 61 -13.88 -3.44 -0.06
N ARG A 62 -12.72 -2.95 -0.52
CA ARG A 62 -12.59 -2.25 -1.80
C ARG A 62 -12.94 -3.16 -2.98
N LEU A 63 -12.44 -4.39 -2.96
CA LEU A 63 -12.73 -5.40 -3.98
C LEU A 63 -14.23 -5.73 -4.02
N HIS A 64 -14.85 -5.97 -2.87
CA HIS A 64 -16.30 -6.19 -2.79
C HIS A 64 -17.08 -5.01 -3.40
N THR A 65 -16.71 -3.78 -3.03
CA THR A 65 -17.32 -2.56 -3.59
C THR A 65 -17.17 -2.50 -5.11
N HIS A 66 -15.96 -2.74 -5.61
CA HIS A 66 -15.67 -2.71 -7.04
C HIS A 66 -16.52 -3.72 -7.80
N ILE A 67 -16.64 -4.96 -7.30
CA ILE A 67 -17.46 -6.01 -7.92
C ILE A 67 -18.94 -5.59 -7.98
N THR A 68 -19.48 -5.03 -6.90
CA THR A 68 -20.88 -4.57 -6.86
C THR A 68 -21.13 -3.39 -7.82
N ASP A 69 -20.19 -2.44 -7.89
CA ASP A 69 -20.28 -1.30 -8.80
C ASP A 69 -20.16 -1.75 -10.27
N GLU A 70 -19.26 -2.69 -10.56
CA GLU A 70 -19.06 -3.27 -11.89
C GLU A 70 -20.32 -4.02 -12.37
N ASP A 71 -20.98 -4.80 -11.50
CA ASP A 71 -22.22 -5.49 -11.87
C ASP A 71 -23.36 -4.52 -12.21
N ARG A 72 -23.49 -3.42 -11.46
CA ARG A 72 -24.44 -2.34 -11.77
C ARG A 72 -24.11 -1.68 -13.10
N HIS A 73 -22.83 -1.47 -13.38
CA HIS A 73 -22.39 -0.91 -14.66
C HIS A 73 -22.72 -1.83 -15.82
N PHE A 74 -22.47 -3.14 -15.69
CA PHE A 74 -22.81 -4.11 -16.73
C PHE A 74 -24.29 -4.17 -17.05
N SER A 75 -25.16 -4.14 -16.04
CA SER A 75 -26.61 -4.09 -16.29
C SER A 75 -26.98 -2.87 -17.13
N LYS A 76 -26.45 -1.68 -16.80
CA LYS A 76 -26.69 -0.46 -17.59
C LYS A 76 -26.17 -0.56 -19.03
N VAL A 77 -24.97 -1.11 -19.22
CA VAL A 77 -24.37 -1.24 -20.55
C VAL A 77 -25.17 -2.23 -21.41
N LEU A 78 -25.58 -3.36 -20.83
CA LEU A 78 -26.40 -4.35 -21.54
C LEU A 78 -27.74 -3.78 -21.97
N ASP A 79 -28.40 -2.98 -21.12
CA ASP A 79 -29.64 -2.29 -21.47
C ASP A 79 -29.42 -1.30 -22.63
N GLN A 80 -28.29 -0.58 -22.64
CA GLN A 80 -27.97 0.40 -23.69
C GLN A 80 -27.63 -0.22 -25.05
N VAL A 81 -27.00 -1.40 -25.05
CA VAL A 81 -26.53 -2.05 -26.28
C VAL A 81 -27.48 -3.11 -26.81
N GLN A 82 -28.64 -3.33 -26.17
CA GLN A 82 -29.57 -4.43 -26.47
C GLN A 82 -30.01 -4.49 -27.95
N THR A 83 -30.15 -3.34 -28.61
CA THR A 83 -30.57 -3.25 -30.01
C THR A 83 -29.40 -3.15 -30.99
N GLN A 84 -28.17 -3.11 -30.49
CA GLN A 84 -26.98 -2.92 -31.30
C GLN A 84 -26.40 -4.28 -31.74
N PRO A 85 -25.77 -4.37 -32.93
CA PRO A 85 -25.12 -5.60 -33.39
C PRO A 85 -24.02 -6.13 -32.44
N ILE A 86 -23.48 -5.27 -31.57
CA ILE A 86 -22.45 -5.60 -30.59
C ILE A 86 -22.99 -6.29 -29.32
N TYR A 87 -24.30 -6.47 -29.19
CA TYR A 87 -24.91 -7.03 -27.98
C TYR A 87 -24.36 -8.41 -27.62
N GLY A 88 -24.27 -9.33 -28.58
CA GLY A 88 -23.81 -10.70 -28.34
C GLY A 88 -22.41 -10.74 -27.71
N PRO A 89 -21.38 -10.13 -28.34
CA PRO A 89 -20.04 -10.06 -27.76
C PRO A 89 -19.99 -9.40 -26.38
N VAL A 90 -20.74 -8.32 -26.16
CA VAL A 90 -20.79 -7.62 -24.86
C VAL A 90 -21.44 -8.51 -23.80
N GLN A 91 -22.53 -9.19 -24.14
CA GLN A 91 -23.23 -10.10 -23.24
C GLN A 91 -22.32 -11.26 -22.82
N GLU A 92 -21.61 -11.87 -23.77
CA GLU A 92 -20.68 -12.97 -23.50
C GLU A 92 -19.53 -12.52 -22.57
N TYR A 93 -18.95 -11.34 -22.82
CA TYR A 93 -17.94 -10.74 -21.94
C TYR A 93 -18.48 -10.54 -20.51
N VAL A 94 -19.66 -9.93 -20.38
CA VAL A 94 -20.29 -9.69 -19.07
C VAL A 94 -20.56 -11.00 -18.34
N GLN A 95 -21.02 -12.04 -19.04
CA GLN A 95 -21.26 -13.36 -18.44
C GLN A 95 -19.97 -13.97 -17.88
N ARG A 96 -18.87 -13.96 -18.65
CA ARG A 96 -17.57 -14.45 -18.19
C ARG A 96 -17.11 -13.69 -16.95
N ARG A 97 -17.20 -12.35 -16.98
CA ARG A 97 -16.80 -11.50 -15.85
C ARG A 97 -17.64 -11.75 -14.60
N ARG A 98 -18.95 -11.90 -14.74
CA ARG A 98 -19.87 -12.25 -13.64
C ARG A 98 -19.56 -13.60 -13.00
N ARG A 99 -19.14 -14.60 -13.78
CA ARG A 99 -18.73 -15.91 -13.26
C ARG A 99 -17.53 -15.78 -12.32
N ILE A 100 -16.49 -15.05 -12.74
CA ILE A 100 -15.30 -14.78 -11.91
C ILE A 100 -15.68 -13.97 -10.66
N ASN A 101 -16.46 -12.91 -10.83
CA ASN A 101 -16.90 -12.06 -9.72
C ASN A 101 -17.70 -12.85 -8.68
N ARG A 102 -18.53 -13.81 -9.10
CA ARG A 102 -19.27 -14.68 -8.17
C ARG A 102 -18.32 -15.51 -7.31
N TYR A 103 -17.32 -16.13 -7.92
CA TYR A 103 -16.30 -16.88 -7.19
C TYR A 103 -15.54 -15.99 -6.20
N LEU A 104 -15.15 -14.79 -6.62
CA LEU A 104 -14.49 -13.83 -5.72
C LEU A 104 -15.41 -13.42 -4.55
N LEU A 105 -16.70 -13.22 -4.79
CA LEU A 105 -17.66 -12.90 -3.73
C LEU A 105 -17.85 -14.06 -2.75
N GLU A 106 -17.81 -15.31 -3.22
CA GLU A 106 -17.82 -16.49 -2.34
C GLU A 106 -16.60 -16.49 -1.42
N ARG A 107 -15.40 -16.24 -1.95
CA ARG A 107 -14.16 -16.16 -1.15
C ARG A 107 -14.15 -14.97 -0.17
N ILE A 108 -14.68 -13.83 -0.61
CA ILE A 108 -14.89 -12.67 0.27
C ILE A 108 -15.83 -13.06 1.43
N LYS A 109 -16.91 -13.78 1.14
CA LYS A 109 -17.86 -14.24 2.16
C LYS A 109 -17.22 -15.23 3.13
N GLU A 110 -16.48 -16.23 2.63
CA GLU A 110 -15.71 -17.15 3.48
C GLU A 110 -14.78 -16.40 4.44
N THR A 111 -14.13 -15.33 3.95
CA THR A 111 -13.25 -14.49 4.77
C THR A 111 -14.03 -13.70 5.83
N TYR A 112 -15.23 -13.20 5.50
CA TYR A 112 -16.10 -12.52 6.46
C TYR A 112 -16.65 -13.45 7.54
N ASP A 113 -16.81 -14.74 7.23
CA ASP A 113 -17.33 -15.77 8.14
C ASP A 113 -16.24 -16.30 9.11
N LEU A 114 -14.98 -15.86 8.98
CA LEU A 114 -13.92 -16.20 9.92
C LEU A 114 -14.21 -15.63 11.31
N LYS A 115 -14.07 -16.47 12.34
CA LYS A 115 -14.34 -16.13 13.75
C LYS A 115 -13.63 -14.86 14.22
N ASP A 116 -12.40 -14.66 13.76
CA ASP A 116 -11.52 -13.56 14.18
C ASP A 116 -11.43 -12.44 13.11
N PHE A 117 -12.40 -12.38 12.19
CA PHE A 117 -12.47 -11.28 11.22
C PHE A 117 -12.75 -9.96 11.92
N THR A 118 -11.90 -8.96 11.66
CA THR A 118 -11.94 -7.63 12.30
C THR A 118 -12.37 -6.51 11.36
N GLY A 119 -12.62 -6.82 10.09
CA GLY A 119 -13.00 -5.85 9.07
C GLY A 119 -14.51 -5.57 9.02
N ILE A 120 -14.94 -4.86 7.96
CA ILE A 120 -16.36 -4.57 7.71
C ILE A 120 -16.86 -5.48 6.58
N SER A 121 -17.81 -6.36 6.89
CA SER A 121 -18.35 -7.38 5.97
C SER A 121 -19.34 -6.84 4.92
N LYS A 122 -19.45 -5.51 4.78
CA LYS A 122 -20.36 -4.85 3.84
C LYS A 122 -19.57 -4.06 2.81
N PRO A 123 -20.04 -4.03 1.54
CA PRO A 123 -19.42 -3.20 0.53
C PRO A 123 -19.44 -1.73 0.97
N GLY A 124 -18.44 -0.98 0.53
CA GLY A 124 -18.34 0.46 0.73
C GLY A 124 -19.30 1.23 -0.17
N LEU A 125 -19.39 2.53 0.07
CA LEU A 125 -20.09 3.47 -0.81
C LEU A 125 -19.04 4.32 -1.53
N ARG A 126 -19.04 4.28 -2.87
CA ARG A 126 -18.18 5.16 -3.65
C ARG A 126 -18.73 6.58 -3.59
N ARG A 127 -17.89 7.55 -3.18
CA ARG A 127 -18.28 8.94 -2.89
C ARG A 127 -18.86 9.75 -4.06
N MET A 128 -18.99 9.16 -5.25
CA MET A 128 -19.59 9.78 -6.45
C MET A 128 -20.63 8.87 -7.14
N SER A 129 -20.98 7.73 -6.54
CA SER A 129 -22.12 6.92 -6.97
C SER A 129 -23.39 7.50 -6.34
N THR A 130 -23.63 8.80 -6.54
CA THR A 130 -24.95 9.37 -6.26
C THR A 130 -25.88 8.74 -7.27
N ALA A 131 -26.72 7.84 -6.76
CA ALA A 131 -28.01 7.57 -7.35
C ALA A 131 -28.61 8.90 -7.77
N VAL A 132 -28.95 9.02 -9.05
CA VAL A 132 -29.98 9.95 -9.51
C VAL A 132 -31.26 9.48 -8.83
N SER A 133 -31.41 9.82 -7.54
CA SER A 133 -32.66 9.69 -6.83
C SER A 133 -33.53 10.80 -7.40
N ALA A 134 -34.56 10.38 -8.14
CA ALA A 134 -35.62 11.23 -8.65
C ALA A 134 -36.00 12.27 -7.59
N ARG A 135 -35.67 13.53 -7.86
CA ARG A 135 -36.34 14.66 -7.19
C ARG A 135 -37.75 14.73 -7.80
N PRO A 136 -38.82 14.72 -7.00
CA PRO A 136 -40.13 15.11 -7.49
C PRO A 136 -40.05 16.58 -7.89
N SER A 137 -40.54 16.86 -9.08
CA SER A 137 -40.76 18.19 -9.62
C SER A 137 -41.81 18.90 -8.79
N ASP A 138 -41.39 19.76 -7.86
CA ASP A 138 -42.27 20.76 -7.28
C ASP A 138 -41.93 22.13 -7.87
N SER A 139 -43.00 22.76 -8.31
CA SER A 139 -43.10 24.01 -9.05
C SER A 139 -43.02 25.20 -8.11
N ASP A 140 -42.59 26.32 -8.70
CA ASP A 140 -42.84 27.71 -8.30
C ASP A 140 -42.44 28.18 -6.89
N THR A 141 -41.48 29.10 -6.85
CA THR A 141 -41.71 30.51 -6.43
C THR A 141 -40.37 31.25 -6.48
N THR A 142 -40.26 32.16 -7.45
CA THR A 142 -39.32 33.30 -7.49
C THR A 142 -39.62 34.28 -6.34
N PRO A 143 -38.61 34.93 -5.74
CA PRO A 143 -38.30 36.29 -6.21
C PRO A 143 -36.82 36.71 -6.13
N SER A 144 -36.37 37.32 -7.24
CA SER A 144 -35.55 38.54 -7.36
C SER A 144 -34.87 39.11 -6.10
N HIS A 145 -33.53 39.18 -6.11
CA HIS A 145 -32.82 40.41 -5.72
C HIS A 145 -31.43 40.52 -6.40
N SER A 146 -31.18 41.71 -6.93
CA SER A 146 -30.04 42.19 -7.73
C SER A 146 -28.68 42.28 -7.02
N GLU A 147 -27.61 41.86 -7.74
CA GLU A 147 -26.29 42.50 -8.01
C GLU A 147 -25.79 43.67 -7.10
N PRO A 148 -24.46 43.84 -6.82
CA PRO A 148 -23.45 43.90 -7.88
C PRO A 148 -22.01 43.39 -7.60
N VAL A 149 -21.38 43.01 -8.71
CA VAL A 149 -19.96 43.13 -9.12
C VAL A 149 -19.01 43.84 -8.13
N HIS A 150 -17.89 43.20 -7.77
CA HIS A 150 -16.54 43.80 -7.72
C HIS A 150 -15.47 42.69 -7.74
N SER A 151 -14.73 42.61 -8.85
CA SER A 151 -13.44 41.93 -8.97
C SER A 151 -12.39 43.01 -9.14
N PRO A 152 -11.24 42.94 -8.45
CA PRO A 152 -10.00 42.78 -9.22
C PRO A 152 -8.90 41.97 -8.52
N ASN A 153 -8.27 41.11 -9.33
CA ASN A 153 -6.83 40.80 -9.40
C ASN A 153 -5.99 40.73 -8.11
N HIS A 154 -5.43 39.54 -7.83
CA HIS A 154 -4.00 39.45 -7.52
C HIS A 154 -3.43 38.05 -7.81
N MET A 155 -2.60 37.95 -8.86
CA MET A 155 -1.60 36.89 -9.00
C MET A 155 -0.32 37.31 -8.28
N PRO A 156 0.26 36.45 -7.42
CA PRO A 156 1.67 36.50 -7.12
C PRO A 156 2.42 35.54 -8.04
N SER A 157 3.21 36.16 -8.92
CA SER A 157 4.39 35.60 -9.56
C SER A 157 5.40 35.10 -8.51
N HIS A 158 6.23 34.14 -8.93
CA HIS A 158 7.55 33.83 -8.37
C HIS A 158 7.60 32.94 -7.13
N MET A 159 7.97 31.66 -7.31
CA MET A 159 9.15 31.06 -6.64
C MET A 159 9.67 29.85 -7.40
N GLU A 160 10.85 30.07 -7.99
CA GLU A 160 12.00 29.17 -8.15
C GLU A 160 11.76 27.66 -8.32
N ARG A 161 12.01 27.24 -9.56
CA ARG A 161 12.47 25.91 -9.93
C ARG A 161 13.79 25.62 -9.21
N ASN A 162 13.71 24.91 -8.07
CA ASN A 162 14.89 24.29 -7.47
C ASN A 162 15.37 23.17 -8.41
N GLU A 163 16.49 23.47 -9.07
CA GLU A 163 17.29 22.52 -9.83
C GLU A 163 17.94 21.55 -8.84
N ILE A 164 17.31 20.39 -8.64
CA ILE A 164 17.92 19.26 -7.94
C ILE A 164 19.01 18.74 -8.88
N THR A 165 20.24 19.19 -8.64
CA THR A 165 21.43 18.53 -9.17
C THR A 165 21.59 17.22 -8.41
N ASP A 166 21.14 16.13 -9.03
CA ASP A 166 21.40 14.80 -8.53
C ASP A 166 22.92 14.58 -8.47
N PRO A 167 23.49 14.21 -7.30
CA PRO A 167 24.90 13.90 -7.20
C PRO A 167 25.22 12.67 -8.08
N PRO A 168 26.36 12.66 -8.79
CA PRO A 168 26.78 11.52 -9.59
C PRO A 168 26.93 10.30 -8.67
N CYS A 169 26.08 9.31 -8.90
CA CYS A 169 26.21 8.00 -8.28
C CYS A 169 27.43 7.29 -8.87
N ASP A 170 28.56 7.38 -8.18
CA ASP A 170 29.76 6.60 -8.43
C ASP A 170 29.49 5.11 -8.14
N ASP A 171 28.91 4.44 -9.12
CA ASP A 171 28.57 3.01 -9.10
C ASP A 171 29.78 2.17 -9.55
N LYS A 172 30.86 2.21 -8.77
CA LYS A 172 32.09 1.46 -9.05
C LYS A 172 32.72 0.81 -7.82
N ASN A 173 31.94 0.06 -7.04
CA ASN A 173 32.49 -1.12 -6.34
C ASN A 173 31.42 -2.00 -5.69
N ARG A 174 30.53 -2.61 -6.48
CA ARG A 174 29.65 -3.68 -5.98
C ARG A 174 30.09 -5.04 -6.51
N LEU A 175 31.36 -5.37 -6.27
CA LEU A 175 31.84 -6.74 -6.29
C LEU A 175 31.77 -7.26 -4.84
N SER A 176 30.65 -7.85 -4.46
CA SER A 176 30.56 -8.68 -3.27
C SER A 176 29.94 -10.01 -3.65
N ASP A 177 30.85 -10.92 -3.98
CA ASP A 177 30.70 -12.36 -3.91
C ASP A 177 30.35 -12.72 -2.46
N TYR A 178 29.05 -12.81 -2.16
CA TYR A 178 28.50 -13.35 -0.93
C TYR A 178 27.44 -14.36 -1.33
N SER A 179 27.92 -15.52 -1.79
CA SER A 179 27.17 -16.75 -1.85
C SER A 179 27.16 -17.38 -0.45
N ASP A 180 26.38 -16.79 0.46
CA ASP A 180 25.98 -17.47 1.70
C ASP A 180 24.62 -18.10 1.42
N SER A 181 24.64 -19.36 0.99
CA SER A 181 23.47 -20.22 0.82
C SER A 181 22.89 -20.50 2.20
N ASP A 182 22.01 -19.61 2.67
CA ASP A 182 20.99 -19.94 3.67
C ASP A 182 19.87 -20.74 2.96
N ASP A 183 20.22 -21.91 2.44
CA ASP A 183 19.26 -22.93 1.97
C ASP A 183 18.87 -23.80 3.17
N ASP A 184 18.01 -23.27 4.04
CA ASP A 184 17.27 -24.07 5.04
C ASP A 184 16.11 -23.23 5.57
N ASP A 185 14.97 -23.24 4.86
CA ASP A 185 13.59 -23.06 5.39
C ASP A 185 12.54 -22.97 4.24
N LEU A 186 12.58 -23.90 3.27
CA LEU A 186 11.55 -24.02 2.22
C LEU A 186 10.82 -25.38 2.26
N GLN A 187 10.23 -25.75 3.39
CA GLN A 187 9.38 -26.95 3.47
C GLN A 187 7.90 -26.71 3.83
N ASP A 188 7.44 -25.47 3.95
CA ASP A 188 6.03 -25.17 4.33
C ASP A 188 5.20 -24.48 3.23
N ASN A 189 5.68 -24.40 1.99
CA ASN A 189 4.93 -23.72 0.90
C ASN A 189 4.03 -24.65 0.08
N ASP A 190 4.13 -25.97 0.23
CA ASP A 190 3.37 -26.92 -0.61
C ASP A 190 1.86 -26.86 -0.31
N VAL A 191 1.46 -26.53 0.93
CA VAL A 191 0.04 -26.48 1.33
C VAL A 191 -0.69 -25.27 0.74
N LEU A 192 -0.01 -24.15 0.49
CA LEU A 192 -0.63 -22.96 -0.11
C LEU A 192 -0.73 -23.07 -1.63
N ASN A 193 0.14 -23.86 -2.27
CA ASN A 193 0.21 -23.97 -3.72
C ASN A 193 -0.94 -24.80 -4.30
N GLU A 194 -1.45 -25.79 -3.56
CA GLU A 194 -2.57 -26.64 -3.97
C GLU A 194 -3.89 -25.85 -4.13
N GLY A 195 -4.11 -24.84 -3.27
CA GLY A 195 -5.26 -23.95 -3.37
C GLY A 195 -5.20 -23.02 -4.60
N VAL A 196 -4.01 -22.52 -4.96
CA VAL A 196 -3.83 -21.67 -6.14
C VAL A 196 -4.03 -22.47 -7.42
N SER A 197 -3.55 -23.72 -7.49
CA SER A 197 -3.77 -24.60 -8.64
C SER A 197 -5.25 -24.86 -8.87
N SER A 198 -6.02 -25.12 -7.81
CA SER A 198 -7.48 -25.30 -7.89
C SER A 198 -8.21 -24.07 -8.44
N VAL A 199 -7.78 -22.85 -8.06
CA VAL A 199 -8.36 -21.60 -8.58
C VAL A 199 -8.06 -21.44 -10.06
N VAL A 200 -6.83 -21.74 -10.50
CA VAL A 200 -6.40 -21.64 -11.90
C VAL A 200 -7.14 -22.66 -12.77
N ASP A 201 -7.32 -23.89 -12.29
CA ASP A 201 -8.07 -24.93 -13.00
C ASP A 201 -9.56 -24.58 -13.13
N PHE A 202 -10.15 -23.99 -12.09
CA PHE A 202 -11.52 -23.46 -12.16
C PHE A 202 -11.64 -22.33 -13.19
N ILE A 203 -10.73 -21.35 -13.17
CA ILE A 203 -10.71 -20.24 -14.14
C ILE A 203 -10.56 -20.77 -15.58
N SER A 204 -9.73 -21.80 -15.78
CA SER A 204 -9.51 -22.41 -17.09
C SER A 204 -10.76 -23.15 -17.59
N ASN A 205 -11.49 -23.83 -16.70
CA ASN A 205 -12.74 -24.53 -17.03
C ASN A 205 -13.93 -23.59 -17.29
N LEU A 206 -13.90 -22.34 -16.80
CA LEU A 206 -14.92 -21.33 -17.12
C LEU A 206 -14.93 -20.92 -18.61
N SER A 207 -13.83 -21.16 -19.34
CA SER A 207 -13.67 -20.80 -20.75
C SER A 207 -14.21 -21.84 -21.74
N VAL A 208 -14.46 -23.08 -21.29
CA VAL A 208 -14.71 -24.23 -22.18
C VAL A 208 -16.21 -24.52 -22.41
N HIS A 209 -17.11 -23.95 -21.60
CA HIS A 209 -18.56 -24.18 -21.70
C HIS A 209 -19.33 -22.90 -22.11
N GLY A 210 -18.85 -22.24 -23.17
CA GLY A 210 -19.57 -21.19 -23.88
C GLY A 210 -20.42 -21.79 -24.99
#